data_AF-A0A438IPT7-F1
#
_entry.id   AF-A0A438IPT7-F1
#
_cell.length_a   1.000
_cell.length_b   1.000
_cell.length_c   1.000
_cell.angle_alpha   90.00
_cell.angle_beta   90.00
_cell.angle_gamma   90.00
#
_symmetry.space_group_name_H-M   'P 1'
#
loop_
_entity.id
_entity.type
_entity.pdbx_description
1 polymer ?
#
loop_
_entity_poly.entity_id
_entity_poly.type
_entity_poly.pdbx_seq_one_letter_code
_entity_poly.pdbx_strand_id
1 'polypeptide(L)'
;MGNRGQKRPESVEELPADKRACSSLEFRPSSSSNSPGQTHTNSPNLAPESQDGGHDGGEMDTSSSASGSVRSEEAEKDSAYGSCDSDDLADGELRFNRDILRDFQRRRSSGDQAKFKKILVTLTEADEVDVSGVLAALTELCEVLSFCTESSLSSLTVDSLAPVLVKHAKHESNPDIMLLAIRAITYLCDVFPRSSGLLSRHGVVPALCERLMAIEYLDVAEQCLQALEKISRDQPLACLQSGAIMAVLNYIDFFSTTVQRVALSTVVNICKKLPSECTAPFMLAVPSLCNLLQYEDRQLVENVAICLIKIVERVRTYPEMLNELCKHGLIQQATHLIDLNSRTTLSQPIYTGLIGSLVKLASGSVVAVRTLFELNISSILKDILSTYDLSHGIPSVNMVDGHCNQVYMLH
;
A
#
# COMPACT_ATOMS: atom_id res chain seq x y z
N MET A 1 41.68 -15.25 -62.20
CA MET A 1 41.97 -13.88 -61.73
C MET A 1 41.64 -12.90 -62.85
N GLY A 2 41.21 -11.66 -62.56
CA GLY A 2 41.21 -10.57 -63.57
C GLY A 2 39.87 -9.90 -63.93
N ASN A 3 39.24 -9.26 -62.95
CA ASN A 3 38.20 -8.21 -62.99
C ASN A 3 37.56 -7.73 -64.32
N ARG A 4 36.22 -7.72 -64.32
CA ARG A 4 35.27 -6.75 -64.92
C ARG A 4 34.32 -6.31 -63.78
N GLY A 5 33.59 -5.19 -63.73
CA GLY A 5 33.40 -4.03 -64.61
C GLY A 5 31.99 -3.42 -64.42
N GLN A 6 31.85 -2.08 -64.52
CA GLN A 6 30.61 -1.27 -64.75
C GLN A 6 29.58 -0.92 -63.62
N LYS A 7 29.53 0.40 -63.31
CA LYS A 7 28.38 1.38 -63.22
C LYS A 7 27.07 1.18 -62.39
N ARG A 8 26.86 2.17 -61.47
CA ARG A 8 25.59 2.89 -61.05
C ARG A 8 24.50 2.13 -60.24
N PRO A 9 23.56 2.81 -59.55
CA PRO A 9 23.61 4.03 -58.70
C PRO A 9 22.82 3.91 -57.35
N GLU A 10 22.87 4.95 -56.48
CA GLU A 10 21.86 5.37 -55.45
C GLU A 10 21.41 4.33 -54.36
N SER A 11 21.02 4.69 -53.12
CA SER A 11 20.27 5.86 -52.63
C SER A 11 20.72 6.39 -51.25
N VAL A 12 20.10 7.52 -50.84
CA VAL A 12 20.29 8.28 -49.60
C VAL A 12 19.36 7.76 -48.49
N GLU A 13 19.74 7.91 -47.21
CA GLU A 13 18.78 8.29 -46.16
C GLU A 13 19.46 9.13 -45.06
N GLU A 14 18.73 10.11 -44.51
CA GLU A 14 19.29 11.33 -43.93
C GLU A 14 18.63 11.63 -42.56
N LEU A 15 19.45 11.80 -41.51
CA LEU A 15 19.05 12.48 -40.26
C LEU A 15 19.19 13.99 -40.49
N PRO A 16 18.30 14.86 -39.98
CA PRO A 16 18.56 15.52 -38.68
C PRO A 16 17.24 16.00 -38.00
N ALA A 17 17.11 16.99 -37.10
CA ALA A 17 18.02 17.89 -36.37
C ALA A 17 17.36 18.30 -35.04
N ASP A 18 18.13 18.91 -34.14
CA ASP A 18 17.63 19.53 -32.91
C ASP A 18 18.13 21.00 -32.80
N LYS A 19 17.47 21.81 -31.96
CA LYS A 19 17.86 23.15 -31.45
C LYS A 19 17.67 24.39 -32.33
N ARG A 20 16.75 25.29 -31.91
CA ARG A 20 17.10 26.63 -31.37
C ARG A 20 15.94 27.29 -30.62
N ALA A 21 16.23 28.37 -29.89
CA ALA A 21 15.47 28.82 -28.71
C ALA A 21 14.92 30.27 -28.77
N CYS A 22 13.91 30.50 -27.93
CA CYS A 22 13.50 31.73 -27.22
C CYS A 22 13.21 33.05 -27.97
N SER A 23 11.92 33.43 -27.99
CA SER A 23 11.32 34.79 -27.88
C SER A 23 9.78 34.66 -27.93
N SER A 24 8.92 35.50 -27.34
CA SER A 24 9.08 36.59 -26.35
C SER A 24 7.75 36.88 -25.60
N LEU A 25 7.76 37.78 -24.60
CA LEU A 25 6.62 38.29 -23.82
C LEU A 25 5.55 39.03 -24.67
N GLU A 26 4.25 38.88 -24.31
CA GLU A 26 3.30 40.01 -24.29
C GLU A 26 2.08 39.78 -23.36
N PHE A 27 1.25 40.82 -23.19
CA PHE A 27 0.44 41.13 -22.00
C PHE A 27 -1.08 41.02 -22.24
N ARG A 28 -1.85 40.35 -21.35
CA ARG A 28 -3.00 40.89 -20.56
C ARG A 28 -4.04 39.84 -20.10
N PRO A 29 -4.77 40.11 -18.98
CA PRO A 29 -5.85 39.28 -18.47
C PRO A 29 -7.23 39.67 -19.03
N SER A 30 -8.22 38.79 -18.86
CA SER A 30 -9.65 39.11 -19.05
C SER A 30 -10.47 38.60 -17.87
N SER A 31 -11.19 39.51 -17.22
CA SER A 31 -12.21 39.21 -16.21
C SER A 31 -13.59 39.21 -16.85
N SER A 32 -14.48 38.29 -16.48
CA SER A 32 -15.92 38.49 -16.66
C SER A 32 -16.73 37.73 -15.61
N SER A 33 -17.42 38.51 -14.78
CA SER A 33 -18.48 38.08 -13.87
C SER A 33 -19.65 37.41 -14.62
N ASN A 34 -20.37 36.52 -13.94
CA ASN A 34 -21.80 36.74 -13.65
C ASN A 34 -22.41 35.64 -12.76
N SER A 35 -23.00 36.07 -11.64
CA SER A 35 -24.09 35.37 -10.94
C SER A 35 -25.36 36.22 -11.08
N PRO A 36 -26.54 35.60 -11.20
CA PRO A 36 -27.52 35.64 -10.11
C PRO A 36 -28.28 34.29 -9.98
N GLY A 37 -29.01 33.94 -8.93
CA GLY A 37 -29.40 34.64 -7.71
C GLY A 37 -30.38 33.76 -6.91
N GLN A 38 -30.16 33.74 -5.58
CA GLN A 38 -31.09 33.55 -4.45
C GLN A 38 -32.51 32.94 -4.65
N THR A 39 -32.83 31.98 -3.78
CA THR A 39 -34.10 31.96 -3.01
C THR A 39 -33.87 31.49 -1.57
N HIS A 40 -34.61 32.09 -0.62
CA HIS A 40 -34.59 31.78 0.81
C HIS A 40 -35.51 30.60 1.16
N THR A 41 -35.30 29.94 2.32
CA THR A 41 -36.30 29.91 3.43
C THR A 41 -35.75 29.31 4.74
N ASN A 42 -35.70 30.15 5.77
CA ASN A 42 -36.01 29.96 7.20
C ASN A 42 -35.91 28.57 7.89
N SER A 43 -35.12 28.55 8.98
CA SER A 43 -35.41 27.75 10.19
C SER A 43 -36.44 28.45 11.10
N PRO A 44 -37.04 27.71 12.05
CA PRO A 44 -37.36 28.28 13.36
C PRO A 44 -36.82 27.44 14.52
N ASN A 45 -36.33 28.12 15.56
CA ASN A 45 -36.10 27.57 16.90
C ASN A 45 -37.42 27.53 17.68
N LEU A 46 -37.56 26.58 18.61
CA LEU A 46 -38.22 26.76 19.93
C LEU A 46 -37.97 25.52 20.83
N ALA A 47 -37.86 25.74 22.14
CA ALA A 47 -37.77 24.76 23.24
C ALA A 47 -38.76 25.22 24.35
N PRO A 48 -38.86 24.66 25.58
CA PRO A 48 -38.32 23.42 26.17
C PRO A 48 -39.44 22.58 26.88
N GLU A 49 -39.13 21.92 28.03
CA GLU A 49 -39.98 21.15 28.99
C GLU A 49 -40.13 19.61 28.77
N SER A 50 -40.23 18.71 29.77
CA SER A 50 -39.73 18.63 31.18
C SER A 50 -40.09 17.26 31.82
N GLN A 51 -39.31 16.77 32.82
CA GLN A 51 -39.60 15.64 33.76
C GLN A 51 -39.64 14.21 33.13
N ASP A 52 -39.24 13.09 33.76
CA ASP A 52 -38.48 12.75 35.01
C ASP A 52 -37.79 11.36 34.79
N GLY A 53 -37.15 10.60 35.71
CA GLY A 53 -36.95 10.66 37.18
C GLY A 53 -36.28 9.38 37.73
N GLY A 54 -35.80 9.38 38.99
CA GLY A 54 -35.15 8.24 39.71
C GLY A 54 -33.62 8.13 39.54
N HIS A 55 -32.78 8.19 40.59
CA HIS A 55 -32.43 7.14 41.60
C HIS A 55 -31.96 5.80 40.98
N ASP A 56 -30.92 5.10 41.45
CA ASP A 56 -29.79 5.32 42.40
C ASP A 56 -28.73 4.21 42.03
N GLY A 57 -27.42 4.31 42.26
CA GLY A 57 -26.78 4.02 43.54
C GLY A 57 -26.23 2.57 43.62
N GLY A 58 -24.90 2.41 43.71
CA GLY A 58 -24.19 1.15 44.01
C GLY A 58 -24.26 0.04 42.94
N GLU A 59 -23.45 -1.00 42.96
CA GLU A 59 -22.09 -1.28 43.46
C GLU A 59 -21.73 -2.68 42.91
N MET A 60 -20.51 -3.16 43.09
CA MET A 60 -20.13 -4.53 42.70
C MET A 60 -20.86 -5.57 43.56
N ASP A 61 -21.19 -6.74 43.00
CA ASP A 61 -20.63 -7.96 43.60
C ASP A 61 -20.67 -9.25 42.75
N THR A 62 -19.81 -10.15 43.20
CA THR A 62 -19.53 -11.53 42.79
C THR A 62 -20.72 -12.42 42.38
N SER A 63 -20.50 -13.39 41.47
CA SER A 63 -20.25 -14.79 41.85
C SER A 63 -20.46 -15.83 40.72
N SER A 64 -19.78 -16.96 40.91
CA SER A 64 -19.59 -18.13 40.04
C SER A 64 -20.85 -18.84 39.51
N SER A 65 -20.66 -19.67 38.50
CA SER A 65 -21.43 -20.91 38.33
C SER A 65 -20.57 -22.02 37.71
N ALA A 66 -20.69 -23.22 38.25
CA ALA A 66 -19.92 -24.42 37.85
C ALA A 66 -20.84 -25.49 37.24
N SER A 67 -20.31 -26.30 36.34
CA SER A 67 -20.73 -27.68 35.97
C SER A 67 -19.91 -28.13 34.74
N GLY A 68 -19.60 -29.41 34.52
CA GLY A 68 -19.94 -30.61 35.28
C GLY A 68 -19.03 -31.80 34.91
N SER A 69 -19.17 -32.91 35.64
CA SER A 69 -18.28 -34.08 35.62
C SER A 69 -18.74 -35.17 34.64
N VAL A 70 -17.78 -35.90 34.05
CA VAL A 70 -17.96 -37.32 33.65
C VAL A 70 -16.70 -38.11 34.03
N ARG A 71 -16.88 -39.29 34.63
CA ARG A 71 -15.82 -40.22 35.07
C ARG A 71 -15.44 -41.23 33.97
N SER A 72 -14.24 -41.79 34.07
CA SER A 72 -14.02 -43.25 34.14
C SER A 72 -12.61 -43.57 34.66
N GLU A 73 -12.47 -44.70 35.36
CA GLU A 73 -11.27 -45.14 36.09
C GLU A 73 -10.54 -46.23 35.30
N GLU A 74 -9.20 -46.25 35.26
CA GLU A 74 -8.41 -47.50 35.19
C GLU A 74 -7.03 -47.40 35.89
N ALA A 75 -6.80 -48.37 36.78
CA ALA A 75 -5.55 -48.99 37.24
C ALA A 75 -4.20 -48.22 37.35
N GLU A 76 -3.77 -48.08 38.61
CA GLU A 76 -2.40 -48.14 39.18
C GLU A 76 -1.18 -48.31 38.25
N LYS A 77 -0.19 -47.40 38.41
CA LYS A 77 1.18 -47.84 38.74
C LYS A 77 2.05 -46.80 39.45
N ASP A 78 2.41 -47.19 40.66
CA ASP A 78 3.55 -46.80 41.50
C ASP A 78 4.73 -46.07 40.80
N SER A 79 5.04 -44.85 41.25
CA SER A 79 6.42 -44.35 41.29
C SER A 79 6.58 -43.25 42.34
N ALA A 80 7.32 -43.56 43.42
CA ALA A 80 7.74 -42.57 44.39
C ALA A 80 8.88 -41.71 43.81
N TYR A 81 8.64 -40.40 43.65
CA TYR A 81 9.71 -39.41 43.51
C TYR A 81 9.32 -38.12 44.24
N GLY A 82 10.25 -37.58 45.02
CA GLY A 82 9.95 -36.52 45.98
C GLY A 82 9.64 -35.18 45.33
N SER A 83 8.53 -34.56 45.74
CA SER A 83 8.31 -33.13 45.53
C SER A 83 9.14 -32.36 46.57
N CYS A 84 10.35 -31.96 46.17
CA CYS A 84 11.16 -31.04 46.97
C CYS A 84 10.70 -29.61 46.72
N ASP A 85 10.18 -28.95 47.76
CA ASP A 85 10.00 -27.49 47.79
C ASP A 85 11.38 -26.81 47.65
N SER A 86 11.74 -26.36 46.45
CA SER A 86 12.91 -25.52 46.19
C SER A 86 12.86 -24.95 44.76
N ASP A 87 12.26 -23.76 44.57
CA ASP A 87 12.54 -22.90 43.41
C ASP A 87 12.09 -21.43 43.58
N ASP A 88 12.07 -20.92 44.82
CA ASP A 88 11.64 -19.53 45.15
C ASP A 88 12.79 -18.50 45.08
N LEU A 89 13.99 -18.93 44.67
CA LEU A 89 15.21 -18.07 44.64
C LEU A 89 15.62 -17.64 43.22
N ALA A 90 15.22 -18.37 42.17
CA ALA A 90 15.56 -18.04 40.78
C ALA A 90 14.70 -16.89 40.21
N ASP A 91 13.47 -16.70 40.74
CA ASP A 91 12.57 -15.62 40.29
C ASP A 91 13.04 -14.22 40.74
N GLY A 92 13.81 -14.15 41.83
CA GLY A 92 14.35 -12.89 42.38
C GLY A 92 15.34 -12.19 41.44
N GLU A 93 16.35 -12.90 40.92
CA GLU A 93 17.33 -12.31 40.00
C GLU A 93 16.72 -11.94 38.65
N LEU A 94 15.77 -12.73 38.14
CA LEU A 94 15.06 -12.43 36.88
C LEU A 94 14.16 -11.20 37.01
N ARG A 95 13.50 -11.00 38.16
CA ARG A 95 12.74 -9.78 38.47
C ARG A 95 13.67 -8.57 38.60
N PHE A 96 14.76 -8.68 39.36
CA PHE A 96 15.72 -7.59 39.55
C PHE A 96 16.33 -7.11 38.23
N ASN A 97 16.75 -8.03 37.35
CA ASN A 97 17.24 -7.68 36.01
C ASN A 97 16.16 -7.05 35.11
N ARG A 98 14.90 -7.50 35.22
CA ARG A 98 13.76 -6.89 34.51
C ARG A 98 13.48 -5.46 34.99
N ASP A 99 13.58 -5.19 36.28
CA ASP A 99 13.34 -3.85 36.83
C ASP A 99 14.48 -2.88 36.49
N ILE A 100 15.74 -3.34 36.54
CA ILE A 100 16.89 -2.57 36.02
C ILE A 100 16.69 -2.22 34.53
N LEU A 101 16.30 -3.18 33.69
CA LEU A 101 16.04 -2.94 32.28
C LEU A 101 14.89 -1.93 32.06
N ARG A 102 13.82 -2.02 32.85
CA ARG A 102 12.70 -1.06 32.83
C ARG A 102 13.12 0.35 33.24
N ASP A 103 13.97 0.48 34.24
CA ASP A 103 14.48 1.78 34.69
C ASP A 103 15.45 2.39 33.67
N PHE A 104 16.31 1.58 33.01
CA PHE A 104 17.11 2.05 31.87
C PHE A 104 16.22 2.51 30.71
N GLN A 105 15.18 1.74 30.35
CA GLN A 105 14.22 2.12 29.32
C GLN A 105 13.46 3.41 29.68
N ARG A 106 13.03 3.57 30.94
CA ARG A 106 12.34 4.77 31.44
C ARG A 106 13.25 6.01 31.45
N ARG A 107 14.52 5.85 31.82
CA ARG A 107 15.51 6.95 31.77
C ARG A 107 15.81 7.35 30.33
N ARG A 108 15.95 6.37 29.42
CA ARG A 108 16.14 6.62 27.98
C ARG A 108 14.95 7.36 27.38
N SER A 109 13.73 6.84 27.53
CA SER A 109 12.53 7.47 26.98
C SER A 109 12.27 8.87 27.54
N SER A 110 12.55 9.11 28.82
CA SER A 110 12.51 10.45 29.42
C SER A 110 13.54 11.41 28.78
N GLY A 111 14.76 10.93 28.53
CA GLY A 111 15.80 11.68 27.82
C GLY A 111 15.41 12.01 26.37
N ASP A 112 14.86 11.04 25.64
CA ASP A 112 14.40 11.23 24.26
C ASP A 112 13.23 12.22 24.19
N GLN A 113 12.26 12.14 25.12
CA GLN A 113 11.16 13.12 25.23
C GLN A 113 11.65 14.55 25.52
N ALA A 114 12.74 14.72 26.30
CA ALA A 114 13.36 16.03 26.51
C ALA A 114 14.02 16.55 25.22
N LYS A 115 14.69 15.68 24.45
CA LYS A 115 15.25 16.04 23.13
C LYS A 115 14.16 16.43 22.15
N PHE A 116 13.09 15.64 22.01
CA PHE A 116 11.98 15.95 21.11
C PHE A 116 11.37 17.33 21.40
N LYS A 117 11.20 17.69 22.68
CA LYS A 117 10.72 19.03 23.07
C LYS A 117 11.69 20.14 22.67
N LYS A 118 13.00 19.97 22.91
CA LYS A 118 14.04 20.93 22.49
C LYS A 118 14.03 21.12 20.97
N ILE A 119 14.07 20.02 20.22
CA ILE A 119 14.08 20.00 18.75
C ILE A 119 12.81 20.65 18.19
N LEU A 120 11.64 20.34 18.76
CA LEU A 120 10.37 20.94 18.36
C LEU A 120 10.38 22.47 18.53
N VAL A 121 10.90 22.99 19.64
CA VAL A 121 11.05 24.44 19.85
C VAL A 121 11.94 25.04 18.77
N THR A 122 13.14 24.47 18.54
CA THR A 122 14.06 24.92 17.48
C THR A 122 13.41 24.93 16.10
N LEU A 123 12.69 23.87 15.71
CA LEU A 123 12.03 23.78 14.39
C LEU A 123 10.80 24.70 14.25
N THR A 124 10.20 25.11 15.36
CA THR A 124 9.05 26.03 15.39
C THR A 124 9.50 27.49 15.33
N GLU A 125 10.58 27.82 16.05
CA GLU A 125 11.17 29.16 16.10
C GLU A 125 12.05 29.49 14.89
N ALA A 126 12.52 28.47 14.15
CA ALA A 126 13.33 28.67 12.95
C ALA A 126 12.53 29.29 11.79
N ASP A 127 12.98 30.46 11.37
CA ASP A 127 12.58 31.13 10.13
C ASP A 127 13.23 30.49 8.91
N GLU A 128 12.67 30.69 7.72
CA GLU A 128 13.18 30.11 6.45
C GLU A 128 14.60 30.59 6.08
N VAL A 129 15.09 31.64 6.76
CA VAL A 129 16.45 32.16 6.61
C VAL A 129 17.48 31.29 7.36
N ASP A 130 17.11 30.61 8.46
CA ASP A 130 18.02 29.74 9.22
C ASP A 130 18.02 28.29 8.71
N VAL A 131 18.36 28.14 7.44
CA VAL A 131 18.52 26.84 6.77
C VAL A 131 19.45 25.91 7.55
N SER A 132 20.52 26.45 8.16
CA SER A 132 21.52 25.68 8.91
C SER A 132 20.94 25.13 10.23
N GLY A 133 20.20 25.94 10.98
CA GLY A 133 19.53 25.52 12.21
C GLY A 133 18.43 24.48 11.95
N VAL A 134 17.62 24.67 10.90
CA VAL A 134 16.59 23.70 10.48
C VAL A 134 17.22 22.36 10.11
N LEU A 135 18.26 22.36 9.28
CA LEU A 135 18.96 21.11 8.88
C LEU A 135 19.56 20.39 10.07
N ALA A 136 20.21 21.10 11.00
CA ALA A 136 20.77 20.50 12.22
C ALA A 136 19.67 19.88 13.09
N ALA A 137 18.56 20.58 13.32
CA ALA A 137 17.45 20.10 14.14
C ALA A 137 16.67 18.94 13.49
N LEU A 138 16.46 18.95 12.17
CA LEU A 138 15.87 17.82 11.44
C LEU A 138 16.80 16.60 11.40
N THR A 139 18.11 16.81 11.36
CA THR A 139 19.10 15.73 11.47
C THR A 139 19.08 15.11 12.88
N GLU A 140 19.14 15.94 13.94
CA GLU A 140 19.00 15.48 15.35
C GLU A 140 17.67 14.73 15.54
N LEU A 141 16.58 15.19 14.92
CA LEU A 141 15.28 14.50 14.94
C LEU A 141 15.34 13.12 14.30
N CYS A 142 15.90 13.01 13.09
CA CYS A 142 16.03 11.74 12.37
C CYS A 142 16.89 10.74 13.16
N GLU A 143 18.02 11.20 13.72
CA GLU A 143 18.88 10.38 14.58
C GLU A 143 18.13 9.87 15.81
N VAL A 144 17.51 10.75 16.60
CA VAL A 144 16.74 10.35 17.79
C VAL A 144 15.62 9.38 17.42
N LEU A 145 14.86 9.64 16.34
CA LEU A 145 13.79 8.76 15.88
C LEU A 145 14.30 7.37 15.49
N SER A 146 15.42 7.28 14.76
CA SER A 146 15.99 6.00 14.31
C SER A 146 16.44 5.05 15.42
N PHE A 147 16.68 5.57 16.64
CA PHE A 147 17.06 4.77 17.81
C PHE A 147 16.02 4.82 18.95
N CYS A 148 14.87 5.46 18.77
CA CYS A 148 13.83 5.50 19.80
C CYS A 148 12.94 4.25 19.77
N THR A 149 12.21 4.01 20.85
CA THR A 149 11.22 2.92 20.95
C THR A 149 9.81 3.49 21.02
N GLU A 150 8.77 2.68 20.80
CA GLU A 150 7.36 3.12 20.89
C GLU A 150 7.07 3.86 22.22
N SER A 151 7.66 3.40 23.32
CA SER A 151 7.56 4.01 24.67
C SER A 151 8.24 5.39 24.83
N SER A 152 9.08 5.79 23.87
CA SER A 152 9.74 7.11 23.83
C SER A 152 8.88 8.15 23.11
N LEU A 153 7.80 7.75 22.43
CA LEU A 153 6.88 8.64 21.73
C LEU A 153 5.53 8.70 22.45
N SER A 154 4.81 9.81 22.26
CA SER A 154 3.44 9.97 22.73
C SER A 154 2.59 10.60 21.64
N SER A 155 1.28 10.35 21.64
CA SER A 155 0.36 11.00 20.70
C SER A 155 0.50 12.52 20.72
N LEU A 156 0.71 13.15 21.89
CA LEU A 156 0.94 14.60 22.01
C LEU A 156 2.25 15.06 21.35
N THR A 157 3.31 14.26 21.47
CA THR A 157 4.62 14.53 20.82
C THR A 157 4.47 14.50 19.30
N VAL A 158 3.76 13.51 18.77
CA VAL A 158 3.47 13.36 17.34
C VAL A 158 2.57 14.48 16.84
N ASP A 159 1.49 14.78 17.56
CA ASP A 159 0.51 15.82 17.22
C ASP A 159 1.17 17.21 17.14
N SER A 160 2.16 17.49 18.00
CA SER A 160 2.93 18.73 17.97
C SER A 160 3.98 18.77 16.85
N LEU A 161 4.63 17.64 16.55
CA LEU A 161 5.63 17.54 15.47
C LEU A 161 5.00 17.58 14.07
N ALA A 162 3.82 16.99 13.89
CA ALA A 162 3.18 16.81 12.60
C ALA A 162 3.03 18.11 11.77
N PRO A 163 2.46 19.23 12.29
CA PRO A 163 2.32 20.46 11.50
C PRO A 163 3.69 21.09 11.14
N VAL A 164 4.68 20.96 12.03
CA VAL A 164 6.06 21.46 11.79
C VAL A 164 6.75 20.64 10.69
N LEU A 165 6.59 19.32 10.70
CA LEU A 165 7.09 18.45 9.63
C LEU A 165 6.38 18.70 8.29
N VAL A 166 5.10 19.05 8.28
CA VAL A 166 4.38 19.46 7.06
C VAL A 166 4.91 20.78 6.50
N LYS A 167 5.18 21.79 7.36
CA LYS A 167 5.83 23.05 6.94
C LYS A 167 7.14 22.75 6.20
N HIS A 168 8.01 21.95 6.80
CA HIS A 168 9.34 21.65 6.23
C HIS A 168 9.29 20.70 5.02
N ALA A 169 8.33 19.77 4.93
CA ALA A 169 8.12 18.97 3.72
C ALA A 169 7.64 19.81 2.51
N LYS A 170 6.95 20.93 2.77
CA LYS A 170 6.52 21.91 1.75
C LYS A 170 7.53 23.03 1.48
N HIS A 171 8.73 22.99 2.09
CA HIS A 171 9.78 24.00 1.87
C HIS A 171 10.15 24.13 0.39
N GLU A 172 10.17 25.34 -0.19
CA GLU A 172 10.24 25.49 -1.66
C GLU A 172 11.64 25.26 -2.25
N SER A 173 12.70 25.64 -1.53
CA SER A 173 14.02 25.90 -2.14
C SER A 173 15.17 24.97 -1.72
N ASN A 174 14.92 23.99 -0.83
CA ASN A 174 15.96 23.15 -0.24
C ASN A 174 15.52 21.68 -0.13
N PRO A 175 16.04 20.77 -0.98
CA PRO A 175 15.63 19.38 -0.99
C PRO A 175 16.07 18.61 0.26
N ASP A 176 17.18 18.97 0.92
CA ASP A 176 17.65 18.31 2.14
C ASP A 176 16.67 18.52 3.31
N ILE A 177 16.12 19.73 3.45
CA ILE A 177 15.05 20.04 4.44
C ILE A 177 13.80 19.19 4.15
N MET A 178 13.36 19.12 2.89
CA MET A 178 12.22 18.29 2.48
C MET A 178 12.48 16.82 2.82
N LEU A 179 13.62 16.28 2.39
CA LEU A 179 14.03 14.89 2.54
C LEU A 179 14.08 14.49 4.02
N LEU A 180 14.71 15.30 4.89
CA LEU A 180 14.80 15.02 6.32
C LEU A 180 13.43 15.12 7.01
N ALA A 181 12.58 16.09 6.64
CA ALA A 181 11.23 16.19 7.19
C ALA A 181 10.37 14.97 6.82
N ILE A 182 10.41 14.52 5.57
CA ILE A 182 9.65 13.34 5.10
C ILE A 182 10.25 12.03 5.67
N ARG A 183 11.57 11.98 5.87
CA ARG A 183 12.23 10.86 6.56
C ARG A 183 11.82 10.77 8.02
N ALA A 184 11.72 11.89 8.74
CA ALA A 184 11.20 11.94 10.10
C ALA A 184 9.73 11.47 10.15
N ILE A 185 8.89 11.88 9.19
CA ILE A 185 7.51 11.34 9.02
C ILE A 185 7.52 9.83 8.84
N THR A 186 8.43 9.29 8.01
CA THR A 186 8.57 7.84 7.79
C THR A 186 8.95 7.11 9.08
N TYR A 187 9.95 7.61 9.82
CA TYR A 187 10.37 7.02 11.09
C TYR A 187 9.31 7.09 12.19
N LEU A 188 8.50 8.16 12.23
CA LEU A 188 7.34 8.22 13.13
C LEU A 188 6.33 7.12 12.84
N CYS A 189 6.07 6.80 11.56
CA CYS A 189 5.19 5.71 11.17
C CYS A 189 5.78 4.32 11.51
N ASP A 190 7.11 4.15 11.39
CA ASP A 190 7.78 2.89 11.70
C ASP A 190 7.88 2.60 13.21
N VAL A 191 8.22 3.60 14.03
CA VAL A 191 8.40 3.41 15.48
C VAL A 191 7.08 3.53 16.26
N PHE A 192 6.12 4.31 15.77
CA PHE A 192 4.81 4.50 16.39
C PHE A 192 3.70 4.47 15.33
N PRO A 193 3.25 3.28 14.87
CA PRO A 193 2.26 3.16 13.77
C PRO A 193 0.96 3.94 14.00
N ARG A 194 0.58 4.15 15.27
CA ARG A 194 -0.55 5.01 15.66
C ARG A 194 -0.40 6.47 15.23
N SER A 195 0.81 6.91 14.87
CA SER A 195 1.08 8.25 14.30
C SER A 195 0.37 8.49 12.98
N SER A 196 0.18 7.46 12.14
CA SER A 196 -0.42 7.57 10.80
C SER A 196 -1.74 8.37 10.82
N GLY A 197 -2.60 8.12 11.81
CA GLY A 197 -3.88 8.82 11.97
C GLY A 197 -3.78 10.26 12.46
N LEU A 198 -2.70 10.65 13.15
CA LEU A 198 -2.43 12.03 13.56
C LEU A 198 -1.78 12.80 12.41
N LEU A 199 -0.74 12.22 11.79
CA LEU A 199 -0.06 12.75 10.61
C LEU A 199 -1.07 13.06 9.48
N SER A 200 -2.01 12.15 9.25
CA SER A 200 -3.09 12.36 8.26
C SER A 200 -4.02 13.52 8.61
N ARG A 201 -4.29 13.83 9.88
CA ARG A 201 -5.14 14.96 10.31
C ARG A 201 -4.45 16.30 10.09
N HIS A 202 -3.14 16.36 10.24
CA HIS A 202 -2.31 17.55 10.04
C HIS A 202 -1.92 17.80 8.57
N GLY A 203 -2.50 17.07 7.62
CA GLY A 203 -2.30 17.33 6.19
C GLY A 203 -1.01 16.76 5.59
N VAL A 204 -0.35 15.81 6.26
CA VAL A 204 0.83 15.11 5.71
C VAL A 204 0.51 14.44 4.38
N VAL A 205 -0.61 13.72 4.28
CA VAL A 205 -0.93 12.94 3.07
C VAL A 205 -1.11 13.83 1.84
N PRO A 206 -1.89 14.95 1.88
CA PRO A 206 -1.89 15.94 0.81
C PRO A 206 -0.50 16.49 0.46
N ALA A 207 0.32 16.85 1.45
CA ALA A 207 1.67 17.38 1.20
C ALA A 207 2.58 16.40 0.43
N LEU A 208 2.51 15.11 0.75
CA LEU A 208 3.25 14.08 0.02
C LEU A 208 2.68 13.87 -1.40
N CYS A 209 1.36 13.95 -1.57
CA CYS A 209 0.72 13.82 -2.88
C CYS A 209 1.05 15.00 -3.80
N GLU A 210 1.08 16.23 -3.28
CA GLU A 210 1.49 17.43 -4.02
C GLU A 210 2.91 17.27 -4.60
N ARG A 211 3.87 16.79 -3.79
CA ARG A 211 5.26 16.52 -4.24
C ARG A 211 5.38 15.43 -5.30
N LEU A 212 4.48 14.45 -5.29
CA LEU A 212 4.47 13.37 -6.30
C LEU A 212 3.73 13.78 -7.59
N MET A 213 2.82 14.75 -7.52
CA MET A 213 2.19 15.34 -8.70
C MET A 213 3.12 16.30 -9.46
N ALA A 214 4.11 16.88 -8.79
CA ALA A 214 5.13 17.76 -9.38
C ALA A 214 6.53 17.39 -8.85
N ILE A 215 7.14 16.35 -9.43
CA ILE A 215 8.45 15.85 -9.00
C ILE A 215 9.57 16.81 -9.47
N GLU A 216 10.14 17.55 -8.54
CA GLU A 216 11.33 18.39 -8.73
C GLU A 216 12.63 17.61 -8.42
N TYR A 217 12.60 16.77 -7.38
CA TYR A 217 13.73 16.03 -6.85
C TYR A 217 13.35 14.55 -6.67
N LEU A 218 14.11 13.65 -7.31
CA LEU A 218 13.76 12.23 -7.39
C LEU A 218 13.86 11.52 -6.03
N ASP A 219 14.90 11.83 -5.26
CA ASP A 219 15.14 11.35 -3.89
C ASP A 219 14.05 11.79 -2.91
N VAL A 220 13.58 13.04 -3.03
CA VAL A 220 12.41 13.53 -2.27
C VAL A 220 11.16 12.74 -2.65
N ALA A 221 10.93 12.47 -3.94
CA ALA A 221 9.80 11.67 -4.41
C ALA A 221 9.88 10.21 -3.92
N GLU A 222 11.04 9.56 -3.97
CA GLU A 222 11.25 8.23 -3.40
C GLU A 222 10.94 8.21 -1.90
N GLN A 223 11.39 9.21 -1.14
CA GLN A 223 11.11 9.33 0.29
C GLN A 223 9.61 9.60 0.57
N CYS A 224 8.91 10.35 -0.30
CA CYS A 224 7.44 10.50 -0.26
C CYS A 224 6.73 9.14 -0.43
N LEU A 225 7.17 8.31 -1.36
CA LEU A 225 6.60 6.98 -1.59
C LEU A 225 6.82 6.05 -0.39
N GLN A 226 7.98 6.10 0.27
CA GLN A 226 8.21 5.36 1.52
C GLN A 226 7.24 5.81 2.62
N ALA A 227 7.06 7.12 2.82
CA ALA A 227 6.15 7.66 3.82
C ALA A 227 4.68 7.30 3.54
N LEU A 228 4.23 7.45 2.28
CA LEU A 228 2.87 7.08 1.88
C LEU A 228 2.59 5.59 2.01
N GLU A 229 3.57 4.71 1.71
CA GLU A 229 3.41 3.28 1.88
C GLU A 229 3.08 2.94 3.34
N LYS A 230 3.83 3.50 4.30
CA LYS A 230 3.55 3.31 5.74
C LYS A 230 2.18 3.84 6.14
N ILE A 231 1.87 5.10 5.82
CA ILE A 231 0.60 5.74 6.20
C ILE A 231 -0.61 5.00 5.59
N SER A 232 -0.48 4.50 4.35
CA SER A 232 -1.58 3.81 3.65
C SER A 232 -2.04 2.50 4.30
N ARG A 233 -1.18 1.87 5.12
CA ARG A 233 -1.54 0.64 5.86
C ARG A 233 -2.67 0.89 6.86
N ASP A 234 -2.57 2.01 7.58
CA ASP A 234 -3.51 2.39 8.65
C ASP A 234 -4.56 3.41 8.19
N GLN A 235 -4.24 4.29 7.24
CA GLN A 235 -5.10 5.38 6.76
C GLN A 235 -5.42 5.33 5.24
N PRO A 236 -5.84 4.16 4.68
CA PRO A 236 -6.06 4.03 3.24
C PRO A 236 -7.15 4.95 2.69
N LEU A 237 -8.19 5.28 3.48
CA LEU A 237 -9.25 6.20 3.06
C LEU A 237 -8.74 7.64 2.92
N ALA A 238 -7.85 8.10 3.81
CA ALA A 238 -7.27 9.44 3.71
C ALA A 238 -6.31 9.55 2.51
N CYS A 239 -5.54 8.49 2.23
CA CYS A 239 -4.74 8.40 1.00
C CYS A 239 -5.61 8.45 -0.26
N LEU A 240 -6.73 7.72 -0.30
CA LEU A 240 -7.67 7.80 -1.42
C LEU A 240 -8.24 9.21 -1.62
N GLN A 241 -8.70 9.85 -0.53
CA GLN A 241 -9.28 11.20 -0.55
C GLN A 241 -8.28 12.28 -0.94
N SER A 242 -7.00 12.10 -0.62
CA SER A 242 -5.91 13.00 -1.00
C SER A 242 -5.40 12.80 -2.44
N GLY A 243 -6.00 11.89 -3.21
CA GLY A 243 -5.60 11.61 -4.59
C GLY A 243 -4.34 10.73 -4.74
N ALA A 244 -3.91 10.05 -3.67
CA ALA A 244 -2.62 9.33 -3.64
C ALA A 244 -2.47 8.27 -4.74
N ILE A 245 -3.55 7.64 -5.20
CA ILE A 245 -3.47 6.67 -6.31
C ILE A 245 -2.91 7.34 -7.58
N MET A 246 -3.43 8.51 -7.96
CA MET A 246 -2.96 9.20 -9.17
C MET A 246 -1.57 9.78 -8.97
N ALA A 247 -1.29 10.38 -7.81
CA ALA A 247 0.03 10.90 -7.48
C ALA A 247 1.14 9.83 -7.55
N VAL A 248 0.84 8.62 -7.09
CA VAL A 248 1.74 7.46 -7.18
C VAL A 248 1.89 6.93 -8.62
N LEU A 249 0.81 6.86 -9.39
CA LEU A 249 0.82 6.25 -10.72
C LEU A 249 1.34 7.19 -11.83
N ASN A 250 1.30 8.51 -11.65
CA ASN A 250 1.61 9.48 -12.72
C ASN A 250 3.04 9.38 -13.28
N TYR A 251 4.01 9.02 -12.42
CA TYR A 251 5.42 8.87 -12.78
C TYR A 251 5.96 7.44 -12.56
N ILE A 252 5.08 6.45 -12.46
CA ILE A 252 5.46 5.07 -12.08
C ILE A 252 6.55 4.47 -12.98
N ASP A 253 6.48 4.72 -14.29
CA ASP A 253 7.40 4.20 -15.30
C ASP A 253 8.84 4.75 -15.16
N PHE A 254 9.03 5.88 -14.48
CA PHE A 254 10.35 6.53 -14.29
C PHE A 254 11.11 6.02 -13.06
N PHE A 255 10.42 5.36 -12.12
CA PHE A 255 11.03 4.84 -10.90
C PHE A 255 11.71 3.49 -11.13
N SER A 256 12.75 3.20 -10.35
CA SER A 256 13.35 1.86 -10.33
C SER A 256 12.33 0.79 -9.88
N THR A 257 12.47 -0.46 -10.32
CA THR A 257 11.53 -1.55 -9.97
C THR A 257 11.35 -1.72 -8.45
N THR A 258 12.40 -1.50 -7.67
CA THR A 258 12.33 -1.51 -6.19
C THR A 258 11.38 -0.44 -5.66
N VAL A 259 11.45 0.78 -6.20
CA VAL A 259 10.59 1.90 -5.82
C VAL A 259 9.17 1.70 -6.37
N GLN A 260 9.01 1.20 -7.59
CA GLN A 260 7.71 0.85 -8.16
C GLN A 260 6.92 -0.14 -7.29
N ARG A 261 7.60 -1.13 -6.68
CA ARG A 261 6.98 -2.07 -5.74
C ARG A 261 6.50 -1.40 -4.45
N VAL A 262 7.22 -0.41 -3.91
CA VAL A 262 6.80 0.40 -2.74
C VAL A 262 5.63 1.31 -3.10
N ALA A 263 5.74 2.01 -4.22
CA ALA A 263 4.68 2.81 -4.82
C ALA A 263 3.37 2.01 -4.94
N LEU A 264 3.40 0.85 -5.61
CA LEU A 264 2.22 0.02 -5.78
C LEU A 264 1.73 -0.64 -4.49
N SER A 265 2.59 -0.85 -3.49
CA SER A 265 2.13 -1.29 -2.15
C SER A 265 1.18 -0.27 -1.52
N THR A 266 1.42 1.03 -1.73
CA THR A 266 0.49 2.12 -1.36
C THR A 266 -0.87 1.94 -2.04
N VAL A 267 -0.88 1.73 -3.36
CA VAL A 267 -2.12 1.54 -4.13
C VAL A 267 -2.87 0.26 -3.70
N VAL A 268 -2.14 -0.83 -3.44
CA VAL A 268 -2.69 -2.10 -2.93
C VAL A 268 -3.35 -1.91 -1.56
N ASN A 269 -2.73 -1.15 -0.65
CA ASN A 269 -3.29 -0.88 0.67
C ASN A 269 -4.60 -0.07 0.58
N ILE A 270 -4.66 0.92 -0.32
CA ILE A 270 -5.88 1.68 -0.62
C ILE A 270 -6.96 0.75 -1.21
N CYS A 271 -6.61 -0.05 -2.22
CA CYS A 271 -7.53 -0.97 -2.89
C CYS A 271 -8.11 -2.05 -1.97
N LYS A 272 -7.42 -2.43 -0.89
CA LYS A 272 -7.96 -3.35 0.14
C LYS A 272 -9.12 -2.74 0.96
N LYS A 273 -9.34 -1.43 0.93
CA LYS A 273 -10.30 -0.69 1.76
C LYS A 273 -11.13 0.33 0.97
N LEU A 274 -11.45 0.05 -0.29
CA LEU A 274 -12.23 0.98 -1.13
C LEU A 274 -13.63 1.28 -0.54
N PRO A 275 -14.04 2.56 -0.44
CA PRO A 275 -15.32 2.96 0.12
C PRO A 275 -16.49 2.65 -0.84
N SER A 276 -17.70 2.66 -0.30
CA SER A 276 -18.90 2.42 -1.09
C SER A 276 -19.35 3.60 -1.96
N GLU A 277 -19.20 4.80 -1.42
CA GLU A 277 -19.85 6.03 -1.89
C GLU A 277 -19.03 6.80 -2.94
N CYS A 278 -17.71 6.61 -2.97
CA CYS A 278 -16.81 7.35 -3.86
C CYS A 278 -16.00 6.38 -4.72
N THR A 279 -16.38 6.24 -6.00
CA THR A 279 -15.72 5.32 -6.94
C THR A 279 -14.81 6.00 -7.97
N ALA A 280 -15.06 7.28 -8.27
CA ALA A 280 -14.33 8.01 -9.31
C ALA A 280 -12.78 7.98 -9.16
N PRO A 281 -12.17 8.17 -7.97
CA PRO A 281 -10.72 8.27 -7.85
C PRO A 281 -9.98 6.99 -8.23
N PHE A 282 -10.55 5.80 -7.94
CA PHE A 282 -9.93 4.53 -8.31
C PHE A 282 -10.32 4.06 -9.72
N MET A 283 -11.45 4.52 -10.27
CA MET A 283 -11.81 4.23 -11.67
C MET A 283 -10.88 4.95 -12.65
N LEU A 284 -10.47 6.19 -12.36
CA LEU A 284 -9.49 6.93 -13.17
C LEU A 284 -8.11 6.26 -13.25
N ALA A 285 -7.76 5.43 -12.27
CA ALA A 285 -6.49 4.70 -12.21
C ALA A 285 -6.49 3.39 -13.02
N VAL A 286 -7.66 2.89 -13.43
CA VAL A 286 -7.80 1.59 -14.12
C VAL A 286 -6.96 1.50 -15.40
N PRO A 287 -6.91 2.50 -16.31
CA PRO A 287 -6.08 2.43 -17.51
C PRO A 287 -4.59 2.21 -17.18
N SER A 288 -4.06 2.97 -16.23
CA SER A 288 -2.67 2.84 -15.78
C SER A 288 -2.41 1.48 -15.15
N LEU A 289 -3.32 0.98 -14.30
CA LEU A 289 -3.22 -0.37 -13.73
C LEU A 289 -3.27 -1.45 -14.83
N CYS A 290 -4.12 -1.33 -15.85
CA CYS A 290 -4.16 -2.28 -16.97
C CYS A 290 -2.87 -2.24 -17.81
N ASN A 291 -2.23 -1.09 -17.96
CA ASN A 291 -0.91 -0.99 -18.60
C ASN A 291 0.18 -1.71 -17.78
N LEU A 292 0.18 -1.54 -16.46
CA LEU A 292 1.16 -2.18 -15.57
C LEU A 292 1.05 -3.72 -15.49
N LEU A 293 -0.05 -4.33 -15.95
CA LEU A 293 -0.14 -5.79 -16.10
C LEU A 293 0.78 -6.36 -17.20
N GLN A 294 1.28 -5.52 -18.11
CA GLN A 294 2.16 -5.92 -19.22
C GLN A 294 3.65 -5.95 -18.81
N TYR A 295 3.96 -5.58 -17.58
CA TYR A 295 5.33 -5.56 -17.05
C TYR A 295 5.90 -6.98 -16.85
N GLU A 296 7.22 -7.10 -16.92
CA GLU A 296 7.93 -8.36 -16.69
C GLU A 296 8.11 -8.70 -15.19
N ASP A 297 8.04 -7.70 -14.30
CA ASP A 297 8.25 -7.93 -12.88
C ASP A 297 7.06 -8.63 -12.22
N ARG A 298 7.25 -9.92 -11.90
CA ARG A 298 6.23 -10.80 -11.30
C ARG A 298 5.54 -10.18 -10.08
N GLN A 299 6.29 -9.55 -9.17
CA GLN A 299 5.74 -8.96 -7.94
C GLN A 299 4.92 -7.70 -8.24
N LEU A 300 5.35 -6.89 -9.21
CA LEU A 300 4.61 -5.73 -9.69
C LEU A 300 3.26 -6.14 -10.30
N VAL A 301 3.26 -7.10 -11.25
CA VAL A 301 2.04 -7.63 -11.88
C VAL A 301 1.09 -8.22 -10.84
N GLU A 302 1.60 -8.98 -9.86
CA GLU A 302 0.80 -9.52 -8.76
C GLU A 302 0.12 -8.43 -7.92
N ASN A 303 0.84 -7.37 -7.55
CA ASN A 303 0.28 -6.23 -6.81
C ASN A 303 -0.82 -5.51 -7.63
N VAL A 304 -0.59 -5.29 -8.91
CA VAL A 304 -1.54 -4.65 -9.82
C VAL A 304 -2.79 -5.51 -10.03
N ALA A 305 -2.63 -6.83 -10.18
CA ALA A 305 -3.74 -7.77 -10.24
C ALA A 305 -4.58 -7.73 -8.95
N ILE A 306 -3.97 -7.67 -7.76
CA ILE A 306 -4.68 -7.51 -6.49
C ILE A 306 -5.52 -6.22 -6.47
N CYS A 307 -4.98 -5.10 -6.94
CA CYS A 307 -5.73 -3.84 -7.07
C CYS A 307 -6.96 -4.00 -7.97
N LEU A 308 -6.78 -4.55 -9.17
CA LEU A 308 -7.85 -4.71 -10.16
C LEU A 308 -8.93 -5.69 -9.69
N ILE A 309 -8.55 -6.81 -9.06
CA ILE A 309 -9.49 -7.76 -8.43
C ILE A 309 -10.36 -7.05 -7.39
N LYS A 310 -9.77 -6.19 -6.55
CA LYS A 310 -10.50 -5.43 -5.52
C LYS A 310 -11.39 -4.33 -6.10
N ILE A 311 -10.96 -3.66 -7.18
CA ILE A 311 -11.79 -2.70 -7.91
C ILE A 311 -13.00 -3.42 -8.53
N VAL A 312 -12.82 -4.54 -9.23
CA VAL A 312 -13.91 -5.35 -9.81
C VAL A 312 -14.87 -5.83 -8.71
N GLU A 313 -14.35 -6.35 -7.60
CA GLU A 313 -15.15 -6.77 -6.45
C GLU A 313 -15.98 -5.62 -5.86
N ARG A 314 -15.41 -4.42 -5.80
CA ARG A 314 -16.08 -3.20 -5.31
C ARG A 314 -17.16 -2.72 -6.27
N VAL A 315 -16.94 -2.73 -7.59
CA VAL A 315 -17.89 -2.17 -8.57
C VAL A 315 -18.87 -3.19 -9.16
N ARG A 316 -18.81 -4.48 -8.77
CA ARG A 316 -19.65 -5.58 -9.30
C ARG A 316 -21.17 -5.36 -9.28
N THR A 317 -21.66 -4.41 -8.47
CA THR A 317 -23.08 -4.04 -8.37
C THR A 317 -23.51 -2.93 -9.33
N TYR A 318 -22.58 -2.31 -10.07
CA TYR A 318 -22.82 -1.17 -10.95
C TYR A 318 -22.43 -1.54 -12.41
N PRO A 319 -23.38 -1.95 -13.26
CA PRO A 319 -23.08 -2.46 -14.60
C PRO A 319 -22.36 -1.42 -15.48
N GLU A 320 -22.68 -0.13 -15.34
CA GLU A 320 -21.99 0.93 -16.08
C GLU A 320 -20.49 1.04 -15.73
N MET A 321 -20.12 0.83 -14.47
CA MET A 321 -18.71 0.82 -14.06
C MET A 321 -18.00 -0.44 -14.57
N LEU A 322 -18.68 -1.60 -14.60
CA LEU A 322 -18.13 -2.82 -15.21
C LEU A 322 -17.91 -2.63 -16.72
N ASN A 323 -18.86 -2.00 -17.43
CA ASN A 323 -18.70 -1.64 -18.84
C ASN A 323 -17.45 -0.75 -19.07
N GLU A 324 -17.18 0.20 -18.17
CA GLU A 324 -15.99 1.05 -18.26
C GLU A 324 -14.69 0.27 -18.02
N LEU A 325 -14.65 -0.62 -17.03
CA LEU A 325 -13.50 -1.53 -16.82
C LEU A 325 -13.18 -2.36 -18.08
N CYS A 326 -14.19 -2.80 -18.82
CA CYS A 326 -13.99 -3.55 -20.07
C CYS A 326 -13.33 -2.72 -21.17
N LYS A 327 -13.64 -1.42 -21.28
CA LYS A 327 -13.05 -0.52 -22.29
C LYS A 327 -11.55 -0.29 -22.07
N HIS A 328 -11.08 -0.37 -20.83
CA HIS A 328 -9.68 -0.15 -20.48
C HIS A 328 -8.78 -1.38 -20.67
N GLY A 329 -9.25 -2.43 -21.35
CA GLY A 329 -8.42 -3.59 -21.71
C GLY A 329 -8.24 -4.63 -20.59
N LEU A 330 -8.95 -4.48 -19.46
CA LEU A 330 -8.81 -5.35 -18.29
C LEU A 330 -9.01 -6.84 -18.63
N ILE A 331 -9.97 -7.14 -19.50
CA ILE A 331 -10.30 -8.52 -19.89
C ILE A 331 -9.15 -9.11 -20.71
N GLN A 332 -8.64 -8.38 -21.70
CA GLN A 332 -7.54 -8.79 -22.56
C GLN A 332 -6.29 -9.14 -21.74
N GLN A 333 -5.92 -8.25 -20.80
CA GLN A 333 -4.75 -8.46 -19.94
C GLN A 333 -4.95 -9.60 -18.94
N ALA A 334 -6.11 -9.68 -18.29
CA ALA A 334 -6.43 -10.77 -17.37
C ALA A 334 -6.51 -12.13 -18.08
N THR A 335 -7.07 -12.19 -19.29
CA THR A 335 -7.13 -13.41 -20.12
C THR A 335 -5.74 -13.85 -20.57
N HIS A 336 -4.87 -12.93 -21.00
CA HIS A 336 -3.48 -13.25 -21.31
C HIS A 336 -2.70 -13.77 -20.09
N LEU A 337 -2.95 -13.23 -18.89
CA LEU A 337 -2.28 -13.66 -17.65
C LEU A 337 -2.78 -15.00 -17.07
N ILE A 338 -3.98 -15.47 -17.45
CA ILE A 338 -4.46 -16.81 -17.04
C ILE A 338 -4.14 -17.90 -18.06
N ASP A 339 -3.79 -17.53 -19.29
CA ASP A 339 -3.33 -18.47 -20.32
C ASP A 339 -2.05 -19.19 -19.86
N LEU A 340 -1.99 -20.50 -20.10
CA LEU A 340 -0.83 -21.34 -19.82
C LEU A 340 0.40 -20.94 -20.65
N ASN A 341 0.20 -20.24 -21.76
CA ASN A 341 1.27 -19.66 -22.59
C ASN A 341 1.85 -18.35 -22.01
N SER A 342 1.30 -17.84 -20.90
CA SER A 342 1.79 -16.61 -20.27
C SER A 342 3.24 -16.76 -19.75
N ARG A 343 4.05 -15.72 -19.97
CA ARG A 343 5.44 -15.68 -19.49
C ARG A 343 5.54 -15.40 -17.98
N THR A 344 4.49 -14.88 -17.37
CA THR A 344 4.48 -14.36 -16.00
C THR A 344 3.76 -15.35 -15.07
N THR A 345 4.51 -16.10 -14.28
CA THR A 345 3.93 -17.07 -13.34
C THR A 345 3.28 -16.38 -12.13
N LEU A 346 1.95 -16.46 -12.06
CA LEU A 346 1.17 -15.90 -10.95
C LEU A 346 0.99 -16.90 -9.81
N SER A 347 0.93 -16.40 -8.59
CA SER A 347 0.53 -17.20 -7.43
C SER A 347 -0.94 -17.62 -7.51
N GLN A 348 -1.24 -18.83 -7.04
CA GLN A 348 -2.57 -19.45 -7.04
C GLN A 348 -3.72 -18.54 -6.57
N PRO A 349 -3.63 -17.78 -5.44
CA PRO A 349 -4.74 -16.92 -5.02
C PRO A 349 -5.02 -15.76 -6.00
N ILE A 350 -3.99 -15.24 -6.67
CA ILE A 350 -4.14 -14.15 -7.64
C ILE A 350 -4.72 -14.71 -8.94
N TYR A 351 -4.23 -15.86 -9.38
CA TYR A 351 -4.76 -16.59 -10.53
C TYR A 351 -6.27 -16.88 -10.39
N THR A 352 -6.67 -17.50 -9.26
CA THR A 352 -8.09 -17.71 -8.93
C THR A 352 -8.87 -16.39 -8.82
N GLY A 353 -8.25 -15.34 -8.28
CA GLY A 353 -8.84 -14.01 -8.16
C GLY A 353 -9.11 -13.34 -9.52
N LEU A 354 -8.22 -13.50 -10.50
CA LEU A 354 -8.40 -13.01 -11.87
C LEU A 354 -9.55 -13.74 -12.58
N ILE A 355 -9.59 -15.07 -12.54
CA ILE A 355 -10.72 -15.86 -13.06
C ILE A 355 -12.03 -15.42 -12.40
N GLY A 356 -12.02 -15.31 -11.06
CA GLY A 356 -13.16 -14.81 -10.29
C GLY A 356 -13.54 -13.37 -10.59
N SER A 357 -12.68 -12.58 -11.22
CA SER A 357 -12.96 -11.21 -11.67
C SER A 357 -13.53 -11.19 -13.09
N LEU A 358 -13.02 -12.01 -13.99
CA LEU A 358 -13.61 -12.25 -15.32
C LEU A 358 -15.05 -12.74 -15.21
N VAL A 359 -15.34 -13.67 -14.30
CA VAL A 359 -16.72 -14.14 -14.02
C VAL A 359 -17.63 -13.01 -13.56
N LYS A 360 -17.15 -12.11 -12.67
CA LYS A 360 -17.93 -10.95 -12.22
C LYS A 360 -18.21 -9.97 -13.37
N LEU A 361 -17.21 -9.66 -14.19
CA LEU A 361 -17.35 -8.82 -15.38
C LEU A 361 -18.37 -9.42 -16.36
N ALA A 362 -18.23 -10.71 -16.69
CA ALA A 362 -19.17 -11.42 -17.57
C ALA A 362 -20.61 -11.44 -17.02
N SER A 363 -20.78 -11.57 -15.70
CA SER A 363 -22.11 -11.57 -15.07
C SER A 363 -22.83 -10.22 -15.09
N GLY A 364 -22.09 -9.11 -15.21
CA GLY A 364 -22.64 -7.75 -15.15
C GLY A 364 -22.49 -6.91 -16.41
N SER A 365 -21.80 -7.40 -17.45
CA SER A 365 -21.58 -6.69 -18.71
C SER A 365 -21.68 -7.59 -19.93
N VAL A 366 -22.56 -7.24 -20.87
CA VAL A 366 -22.67 -7.91 -22.17
C VAL A 366 -21.43 -7.66 -23.04
N VAL A 367 -20.75 -6.52 -22.85
CA VAL A 367 -19.47 -6.22 -23.51
C VAL A 367 -18.41 -7.22 -23.03
N ALA A 368 -18.34 -7.48 -21.72
CA ALA A 368 -17.41 -8.47 -21.18
C ALA A 368 -17.60 -9.87 -21.78
N VAL A 369 -18.85 -10.34 -21.88
CA VAL A 369 -19.17 -11.64 -22.49
C VAL A 369 -18.71 -11.71 -23.93
N ARG A 370 -18.95 -10.64 -24.72
CA ARG A 370 -18.50 -10.57 -26.12
C ARG A 370 -16.97 -10.62 -26.22
N THR A 371 -16.27 -9.77 -25.47
CA THR A 371 -14.80 -9.72 -25.51
C THR A 371 -14.16 -11.05 -25.05
N LEU A 372 -14.71 -11.71 -24.04
CA LEU A 372 -14.25 -13.04 -23.61
C LEU A 372 -14.46 -14.11 -24.69
N PHE A 373 -15.57 -14.03 -25.44
CA PHE A 373 -15.83 -14.93 -26.56
C PHE A 373 -14.86 -14.67 -27.73
N GLU A 374 -14.62 -13.40 -28.08
CA GLU A 374 -13.64 -12.99 -29.11
C GLU A 374 -12.21 -13.42 -28.77
N LEU A 375 -11.86 -13.49 -27.48
CA LEU A 375 -10.57 -13.99 -26.97
C LEU A 375 -10.51 -15.54 -26.82
N ASN A 376 -11.52 -16.28 -27.30
CA ASN A 376 -11.61 -17.74 -27.19
C ASN A 376 -11.44 -18.28 -25.75
N ILE A 377 -12.03 -17.63 -24.75
CA ILE A 377 -11.89 -18.04 -23.33
C ILE A 377 -12.18 -19.54 -23.09
N SER A 378 -13.04 -20.15 -23.90
CA SER A 378 -13.38 -21.58 -23.84
C SER A 378 -12.20 -22.53 -24.09
N SER A 379 -11.25 -22.19 -24.98
CA SER A 379 -10.05 -23.01 -25.17
C SER A 379 -9.10 -22.85 -23.99
N ILE A 380 -8.87 -21.61 -23.55
CA ILE A 380 -8.02 -21.30 -22.39
C ILE A 380 -8.52 -22.06 -21.15
N LEU A 381 -9.83 -22.01 -20.84
CA LEU A 381 -10.41 -22.75 -19.73
C LEU A 381 -10.30 -24.28 -19.89
N LYS A 382 -10.47 -24.81 -21.11
CA LYS A 382 -10.27 -26.24 -21.39
C LYS A 382 -8.84 -26.67 -21.10
N ASP A 383 -7.86 -25.88 -21.54
CA ASP A 383 -6.44 -26.22 -21.39
C ASP A 383 -6.02 -26.14 -19.91
N ILE A 384 -6.50 -25.13 -19.17
CA ILE A 384 -6.34 -25.00 -17.71
C ILE A 384 -6.88 -26.25 -16.98
N LEU A 385 -8.12 -26.65 -17.27
CA LEU A 385 -8.74 -27.82 -16.65
C LEU A 385 -7.99 -29.13 -16.99
N SER A 386 -7.63 -29.30 -18.27
CA SER A 386 -6.89 -30.49 -18.75
C SER A 386 -5.52 -30.62 -18.08
N THR A 387 -4.87 -29.49 -17.77
CA THR A 387 -3.56 -29.45 -17.10
C THR A 387 -3.69 -29.68 -15.60
N TYR A 388 -4.81 -29.28 -14.98
CA TYR A 388 -5.07 -29.51 -13.56
C TYR A 388 -5.18 -31.01 -13.23
N ASP A 389 -5.90 -31.77 -14.07
CA ASP A 389 -6.05 -33.24 -13.95
C ASP A 389 -4.69 -33.99 -14.02
N LEU A 390 -3.73 -33.47 -14.79
CA LEU A 390 -2.36 -34.01 -14.86
C LEU A 390 -1.54 -33.77 -13.58
N SER A 391 -1.85 -32.71 -12.82
CA SER A 391 -1.10 -32.33 -11.60
C SER A 391 -1.65 -32.94 -10.31
N HIS A 392 -2.94 -33.30 -10.28
CA HIS A 392 -3.61 -33.96 -9.15
C HIS A 392 -4.09 -35.38 -9.46
N GLY A 393 -3.69 -35.93 -10.61
CA GLY A 393 -3.88 -37.32 -10.98
C GLY A 393 -3.15 -38.28 -10.03
N ILE A 394 -3.96 -39.11 -9.37
CA ILE A 394 -3.64 -40.33 -8.61
C ILE A 394 -2.30 -40.95 -9.03
N PRO A 395 -1.39 -41.35 -8.10
CA PRO A 395 -0.19 -42.08 -8.47
C PRO A 395 -0.58 -43.37 -9.19
N SER A 396 -0.31 -43.43 -10.49
CA SER A 396 -0.61 -44.59 -11.31
C SER A 396 0.13 -45.79 -10.75
N VAL A 397 -0.60 -46.69 -10.09
CA VAL A 397 -0.07 -48.00 -9.71
C VAL A 397 0.39 -48.67 -10.99
N ASN A 398 1.69 -48.91 -11.09
CA ASN A 398 2.28 -49.65 -12.20
C ASN A 398 1.64 -51.04 -12.27
N MET A 399 0.64 -51.20 -13.14
CA MET A 399 0.33 -52.50 -13.69
C MET A 399 1.43 -52.83 -14.69
N VAL A 400 2.50 -53.41 -14.15
CA VAL A 400 3.43 -54.22 -14.92
C VAL A 400 2.62 -55.38 -15.48
N ASP A 401 2.36 -55.35 -16.79
CA ASP A 401 2.28 -56.57 -17.56
C ASP A 401 3.37 -56.52 -18.65
N GLY A 402 4.00 -57.66 -18.87
CA GLY A 402 5.15 -57.74 -19.76
C GLY A 402 4.74 -57.68 -21.23
N HIS A 403 5.67 -57.27 -22.10
CA HIS A 403 6.54 -58.25 -22.77
C HIS A 403 7.70 -57.55 -23.52
N CYS A 404 8.89 -58.08 -23.26
CA CYS A 404 10.07 -58.18 -24.13
C CYS A 404 10.27 -57.17 -25.28
N ASN A 405 11.40 -56.46 -25.26
CA ASN A 405 12.61 -57.02 -25.90
C ASN A 405 13.91 -56.31 -25.48
N GLN A 406 14.89 -57.09 -25.04
CA GLN A 406 16.28 -56.68 -24.94
C GLN A 406 16.95 -56.74 -26.31
N VAL A 407 17.75 -55.74 -26.67
CA VAL A 407 18.99 -55.97 -27.43
C VAL A 407 20.07 -55.06 -26.84
N TYR A 408 21.08 -55.67 -26.22
CA TYR A 408 22.34 -55.02 -25.90
C TYR A 408 23.17 -54.82 -27.18
N MET A 409 23.88 -53.70 -27.30
CA MET A 409 25.23 -53.71 -27.88
C MET A 409 26.15 -52.80 -27.08
N LEU A 410 27.21 -53.41 -26.55
CA LEU A 410 28.42 -52.76 -26.07
C LEU A 410 29.32 -52.46 -27.26
N HIS A 411 29.96 -51.30 -27.26
CA HIS A 411 31.41 -51.25 -27.45
C HIS A 411 32.05 -50.01 -26.79
#